data_AF-A0A6J4HVQ6-F1
#
_entry.id   AF-A0A6J4HVQ6-F1
#
_cell.length_a   1.000
_cell.length_b   1.000
_cell.length_c   1.000
_cell.angle_alpha   90.00
_cell.angle_beta   90.00
_cell.angle_gamma   90.00
#
_symmetry.space_group_name_H-M   'P 1'
#
loop_
_entity.id
_entity.type
_entity.pdbx_description
1 polymer ?
#
loop_
_entity_poly.entity_id
_entity_poly.type
_entity_poly.pdbx_seq_one_letter_code
_entity_poly.pdbx_strand_id
1 'polypeptide(L)'
;MRSSAANPRRSKPVTEFTNIRVLPSGYQVSLTRAKIEFSRHFAGHSEASLEAALRFRDKALRELPKKRLNPVPRKVLAALGLDAEVVGVFRHPRRSFYQVAYREGGRLRARSFSWKKVDEAAAYSAAIAFRASVVRASS
;
A
#
# COMPACT_ATOMS: atom_id res chain seq x y z
N MET A 1 27.17 33.54 -10.62
CA MET A 1 26.51 32.69 -11.64
C MET A 1 26.26 31.30 -11.06
N ARG A 2 25.06 30.77 -11.32
CA ARG A 2 24.53 29.45 -10.91
C ARG A 2 25.44 28.33 -11.47
N SER A 3 25.58 27.14 -10.86
CA SER A 3 24.49 26.17 -10.66
C SER A 3 24.92 25.03 -9.74
N SER A 4 24.16 24.79 -8.67
CA SER A 4 24.23 23.57 -7.86
C SER A 4 23.61 22.40 -8.63
N ALA A 5 24.40 21.33 -8.78
CA ALA A 5 23.98 20.09 -9.42
C ALA A 5 22.77 19.46 -8.70
N ALA A 6 21.77 19.09 -9.48
CA ALA A 6 20.52 18.50 -9.02
C ALA A 6 20.77 17.18 -8.28
N ASN A 7 20.41 17.16 -6.99
CA ASN A 7 20.35 15.99 -6.14
C ASN A 7 19.36 14.96 -6.76
N PRO A 8 19.77 13.71 -7.05
CA PRO A 8 18.89 12.71 -7.64
C PRO A 8 17.72 12.46 -6.70
N ARG A 9 16.51 12.82 -7.17
CA ARG A 9 15.24 12.67 -6.48
C ARG A 9 15.12 11.28 -5.87
N ARG A 10 15.43 11.16 -4.56
CA ARG A 10 15.01 10.05 -3.72
C ARG A 10 13.52 9.90 -3.95
N SER A 11 13.11 8.82 -4.62
CA SER A 11 11.71 8.46 -4.77
C SER A 11 11.14 8.39 -3.36
N LYS A 12 10.31 9.37 -2.99
CA LYS A 12 9.64 9.36 -1.69
C LYS A 12 8.88 8.03 -1.60
N PRO A 13 9.11 7.20 -0.57
CA PRO A 13 8.33 5.99 -0.38
C PRO A 13 6.86 6.40 -0.37
N VAL A 14 6.04 5.71 -1.17
CA VAL A 14 4.60 5.95 -1.26
C VAL A 14 4.06 5.90 0.17
N THR A 15 3.66 7.07 0.66
CA THR A 15 3.27 7.28 2.03
C THR A 15 1.89 6.66 2.21
N GLU A 16 1.86 5.66 3.08
CA GLU A 16 0.72 5.12 3.83
C GLU A 16 -0.24 4.13 3.16
N PHE A 17 -0.25 2.92 3.74
CA PHE A 17 -1.41 2.04 3.81
C PHE A 17 -1.79 1.84 5.28
N THR A 18 -2.21 2.93 5.92
CA THR A 18 -3.13 2.86 7.07
C THR A 18 -4.22 3.87 6.77
N ASN A 19 -5.22 3.44 6.01
CA ASN A 19 -6.24 4.33 5.42
C ASN A 19 -7.19 4.93 6.47
N ILE A 20 -6.97 4.66 7.78
CA ILE A 20 -7.74 5.20 8.90
C ILE A 20 -6.72 5.64 9.97
N ARG A 21 -6.81 6.92 10.37
CA ARG A 21 -6.10 7.52 11.48
C ARG A 21 -7.08 7.73 12.62
N VAL A 22 -6.66 7.48 13.86
CA VAL A 22 -7.44 7.84 15.06
C VAL A 22 -6.98 9.23 15.49
N LEU A 23 -7.91 10.16 15.62
CA LEU A 23 -7.71 11.52 16.10
C LEU A 23 -8.41 11.69 17.46
N PRO A 24 -8.02 12.66 18.30
CA PRO A 24 -8.75 12.95 19.54
C PRO A 24 -10.25 13.16 19.34
N SER A 25 -10.64 13.68 18.16
CA SER A 25 -12.01 13.95 17.76
C SER A 25 -12.77 12.77 17.12
N GLY A 26 -12.11 11.63 16.84
CA GLY A 26 -12.73 10.47 16.19
C GLY A 26 -11.82 9.78 15.17
N TYR A 27 -12.37 9.33 14.05
CA TYR A 27 -11.64 8.62 12.99
C TYR A 27 -11.46 9.48 11.75
N GLN A 28 -10.30 9.44 11.12
CA GLN A 28 -10.04 10.10 9.83
C GLN A 28 -9.61 9.07 8.80
N VAL A 29 -10.39 8.93 7.75
CA VAL A 29 -10.00 8.19 6.55
C VAL A 29 -9.16 9.12 5.70
N SER A 30 -7.91 8.76 5.38
CA SER A 30 -7.09 9.47 4.39
C SER A 30 -6.59 8.48 3.35
N LEU A 31 -6.85 8.79 2.09
CA LEU A 31 -6.57 7.96 0.92
C LEU A 31 -5.87 8.82 -0.11
N THR A 32 -4.58 8.57 -0.33
CA THR A 32 -3.83 9.24 -1.40
C THR A 32 -3.69 8.31 -2.60
N ARG A 33 -4.32 8.66 -3.74
CA ARG A 33 -4.18 7.92 -5.01
C ARG A 33 -3.97 8.87 -6.18
N ALA A 34 -2.99 8.57 -7.04
CA ALA A 34 -2.69 9.34 -8.25
C ALA A 34 -2.48 10.85 -8.01
N LYS A 35 -1.85 11.22 -6.89
CA LYS A 35 -1.67 12.61 -6.41
C LYS A 35 -2.96 13.32 -5.98
N ILE A 36 -4.08 12.61 -5.90
CA ILE A 36 -5.32 13.11 -5.32
C ILE A 36 -5.42 12.54 -3.90
N GLU A 37 -5.55 13.45 -2.94
CA GLU A 37 -5.79 13.11 -1.54
C GLU A 37 -7.30 13.19 -1.27
N PHE A 38 -7.87 12.08 -0.81
CA PHE A 38 -9.23 12.02 -0.29
C PHE A 38 -9.15 11.85 1.21
N SER A 39 -9.56 12.86 1.95
CA SER A 39 -9.67 12.77 3.40
C SER A 39 -11.12 12.99 3.85
N ARG A 40 -11.56 12.18 4.82
CA ARG A 40 -12.87 12.33 5.45
C ARG A 40 -12.78 12.02 6.93
N HIS A 41 -13.29 12.93 7.75
CA HIS A 41 -13.34 12.78 9.20
C HIS A 41 -14.71 12.26 9.64
N PHE A 42 -14.71 11.39 10.63
CA PHE A 42 -15.84 10.78 11.31
C PHE A 42 -15.70 11.11 12.80
N ALA A 43 -16.57 12.00 13.29
CA ALA A 43 -16.49 12.45 14.67
C ALA A 43 -16.94 11.35 15.65
N GLY A 44 -16.32 11.33 16.83
CA GLY A 44 -16.63 10.39 17.90
C GLY A 44 -15.92 9.03 17.78
N HIS A 45 -15.74 8.39 18.93
CA HIS A 45 -15.09 7.09 19.09
C HIS A 45 -16.09 5.94 19.22
N SER A 46 -17.33 6.14 18.77
CA SER A 46 -18.34 5.08 18.82
C SER A 46 -18.04 4.00 17.78
N GLU A 47 -18.52 2.79 18.05
CA GLU A 47 -18.43 1.67 17.11
C GLU A 47 -19.11 2.01 15.77
N ALA A 48 -20.20 2.77 15.81
CA ALA A 48 -20.86 3.30 14.63
C ALA A 48 -19.96 4.25 13.80
N SER A 49 -19.17 5.11 14.46
CA SER A 49 -18.23 6.00 13.78
C SER A 49 -17.06 5.23 13.16
N LEU A 50 -16.59 4.17 13.82
CA LEU A 50 -15.58 3.26 13.28
C LEU A 50 -16.13 2.51 12.05
N GLU A 51 -17.35 1.97 12.15
CA GLU A 51 -17.98 1.24 11.05
C GLU A 51 -18.23 2.16 9.84
N ALA A 52 -18.68 3.40 10.07
CA ALA A 52 -18.85 4.39 9.02
C ALA A 52 -17.51 4.73 8.33
N ALA A 53 -16.43 4.87 9.09
CA ALA A 53 -15.08 5.10 8.56
C ALA A 53 -14.59 3.91 7.72
N LEU A 54 -14.84 2.67 8.17
CA LEU A 54 -14.52 1.45 7.44
C LEU A 54 -15.32 1.32 6.14
N ARG A 55 -16.64 1.53 6.19
CA ARG A 55 -17.53 1.50 5.02
C ARG A 55 -17.12 2.54 3.99
N PHE A 56 -16.81 3.77 4.42
CA PHE A 56 -16.35 4.83 3.54
C PHE A 56 -14.99 4.50 2.91
N ARG A 57 -14.03 3.99 3.70
CA ARG A 57 -12.75 3.50 3.19
C ARG A 57 -12.95 2.47 2.08
N ASP A 58 -13.80 1.47 2.32
CA ASP A 58 -14.01 0.36 1.39
C ASP A 58 -14.75 0.80 0.12
N LYS A 59 -15.74 1.69 0.27
CA LYS A 59 -16.43 2.33 -0.86
C LYS A 59 -15.45 3.15 -1.71
N ALA A 60 -14.66 4.02 -1.08
CA ALA A 60 -13.68 4.83 -1.77
C ALA A 60 -12.61 3.95 -2.47
N LEU A 61 -12.19 2.84 -1.87
CA LEU A 61 -11.25 1.90 -2.51
C LEU A 61 -11.85 1.19 -3.74
N ARG A 62 -13.19 0.99 -3.78
CA ARG A 62 -13.91 0.40 -4.92
C ARG A 62 -14.15 1.42 -6.04
N GLU A 63 -14.56 2.63 -5.68
CA GLU A 63 -14.94 3.70 -6.63
C GLU A 63 -13.73 4.41 -7.23
N LEU A 64 -12.63 4.54 -6.47
CA LEU A 64 -11.40 5.10 -7.01
C LEU A 64 -10.83 4.16 -8.07
N PRO A 65 -10.52 4.65 -9.29
CA PRO A 65 -10.14 3.82 -10.41
C PRO A 65 -9.02 2.86 -10.01
N LYS A 66 -9.23 1.56 -10.24
CA LYS A 66 -8.23 0.48 -10.10
C LYS A 66 -7.11 0.62 -11.14
N LYS A 67 -6.54 1.80 -11.33
CA LYS A 67 -5.25 1.91 -12.03
C LYS A 67 -4.14 1.67 -11.02
N ARG A 68 -3.98 0.40 -10.63
CA ARG A 68 -2.63 -0.05 -10.28
C ARG A 68 -1.79 0.21 -11.52
N LEU A 69 -0.80 1.09 -11.38
CA LEU A 69 0.11 1.44 -12.47
C LEU A 69 0.76 0.19 -13.08
N ASN A 70 1.00 -0.82 -12.23
CA ASN A 70 1.56 -2.10 -12.63
C ASN A 70 0.71 -3.22 -11.98
N PRO A 71 -0.31 -3.75 -12.67
CA PRO A 71 -1.04 -4.91 -12.19
C PRO A 71 -0.15 -6.16 -12.15
N VAL A 72 -0.48 -7.10 -11.26
CA VAL A 72 0.10 -8.43 -11.20
C VAL A 72 -0.46 -9.26 -12.36
N PRO A 73 0.37 -9.95 -13.15
CA PRO A 73 -0.10 -10.76 -14.25
C PRO A 73 -1.09 -11.84 -13.77
N ARG A 74 -2.18 -12.07 -14.52
CA ARG A 74 -3.16 -13.13 -14.21
C ARG A 74 -2.51 -14.51 -14.03
N LYS A 75 -1.45 -14.81 -14.78
CA LYS A 75 -0.68 -16.06 -14.65
C LYS A 75 -0.06 -16.22 -13.26
N VAL A 76 0.48 -15.14 -12.69
CA VAL A 76 1.06 -15.13 -11.34
C VAL A 76 -0.02 -15.28 -10.28
N LEU A 77 -1.19 -14.65 -10.48
CA LEU A 77 -2.33 -14.80 -9.57
C LEU A 77 -2.90 -16.22 -9.61
N ALA A 78 -3.09 -16.78 -10.80
CA ALA A 78 -3.57 -18.15 -10.99
C ALA A 78 -2.60 -19.19 -10.39
N ALA A 79 -1.29 -19.00 -10.55
CA ALA A 79 -0.27 -19.87 -9.95
C ALA A 79 -0.32 -19.91 -8.41
N LEU A 80 -0.92 -18.89 -7.78
CA LEU A 80 -1.08 -18.79 -6.33
C LEU A 80 -2.53 -19.01 -5.88
N GLY A 81 -3.45 -19.35 -6.79
CA GLY A 81 -4.87 -19.51 -6.48
C GLY A 81 -5.56 -18.23 -6.00
N LEU A 82 -5.09 -17.06 -6.43
CA LEU A 82 -5.62 -15.76 -6.03
C LEU A 82 -6.55 -15.19 -7.10
N ASP A 83 -7.78 -14.84 -6.72
CA ASP A 83 -8.71 -14.13 -7.60
C ASP A 83 -8.36 -12.65 -7.80
N ALA A 84 -7.60 -12.09 -6.84
CA ALA A 84 -7.25 -10.68 -6.81
C ALA A 84 -5.87 -10.43 -6.20
N GLU A 85 -5.29 -9.28 -6.57
CA GLU A 85 -4.00 -8.85 -6.04
C GLU A 85 -4.09 -8.44 -4.57
N VAL A 86 -3.11 -8.86 -3.77
CA VAL A 86 -2.97 -8.47 -2.37
C VAL A 86 -2.65 -6.96 -2.25
N VAL A 87 -3.44 -6.27 -1.43
CA VAL A 87 -3.28 -4.85 -1.12
C VAL A 87 -1.99 -4.63 -0.30
N GLY A 88 -1.24 -3.57 -0.63
CA GLY A 88 0.04 -3.27 0.03
C GLY A 88 1.27 -3.92 -0.60
N VAL A 89 1.09 -4.77 -1.61
CA VAL A 89 2.18 -5.31 -2.44
C VAL A 89 2.18 -4.59 -3.79
N PHE A 90 3.26 -3.87 -4.08
CA PHE A 90 3.45 -3.11 -5.31
C PHE A 90 4.36 -3.84 -6.29
N ARG A 91 4.00 -3.85 -7.58
CA ARG A 91 4.81 -4.48 -8.62
C ARG A 91 5.66 -3.46 -9.37
N HIS A 92 6.92 -3.79 -9.65
CA HIS A 92 7.83 -2.98 -10.46
C HIS A 92 8.39 -3.80 -11.63
N PRO A 93 7.65 -3.92 -12.76
CA PRO A 93 8.02 -4.81 -13.86
C PRO A 93 9.37 -4.46 -14.49
N ARG A 94 9.65 -3.17 -14.71
CA ARG A 94 10.93 -2.72 -15.29
C ARG A 94 12.16 -3.05 -14.44
N ARG A 95 11.98 -3.29 -13.14
CA ARG A 95 13.06 -3.60 -12.20
C ARG A 95 13.01 -5.03 -11.68
N SER A 96 12.02 -5.80 -12.12
CA SER A 96 11.77 -7.19 -11.75
C SER A 96 11.66 -7.44 -10.24
N PHE A 97 10.92 -6.60 -9.51
CA PHE A 97 10.66 -6.84 -8.08
C PHE A 97 9.28 -6.40 -7.60
N TYR A 98 8.82 -7.04 -6.52
CA TYR A 98 7.70 -6.60 -5.69
C TYR A 98 8.21 -5.78 -4.52
N GLN A 99 7.43 -4.80 -4.06
CA GLN A 99 7.77 -3.97 -2.91
C GLN A 99 6.61 -3.95 -1.93
N VAL A 100 6.94 -4.08 -0.64
CA VAL A 100 6.00 -3.98 0.47
C VAL A 100 6.49 -2.86 1.38
N ALA A 101 5.65 -1.85 1.61
CA ALA A 101 5.91 -0.81 2.59
C ALA A 101 5.44 -1.26 3.98
N TYR A 102 6.21 -0.96 5.02
CA TYR A 102 5.92 -1.31 6.40
C TYR A 102 6.42 -0.23 7.36
N ARG A 103 5.88 -0.20 8.59
CA ARG A 103 6.38 0.67 9.65
C ARG A 103 7.16 -0.15 10.67
N GLU A 104 8.30 0.38 11.08
CA GLU A 104 9.18 -0.22 12.08
C GLU A 104 9.77 0.91 12.93
N GLY A 105 9.53 0.89 14.24
CA GLY A 105 9.94 1.97 15.16
C GLY A 105 9.43 3.35 14.72
N GLY A 106 8.19 3.44 14.24
CA GLY A 106 7.58 4.68 13.74
C GLY A 106 8.09 5.18 12.38
N ARG A 107 9.10 4.53 11.79
CA ARG A 107 9.67 4.91 10.49
C ARG A 107 9.07 4.07 9.36
N LEU A 108 8.76 4.71 8.24
CA LEU A 108 8.32 4.02 7.03
C LEU A 108 9.53 3.37 6.34
N ARG A 109 9.47 2.06 6.19
CA ARG A 109 10.45 1.22 5.50
C ARG A 109 9.79 0.52 4.32
N ALA A 110 10.59 0.00 3.41
CA ALA A 110 10.12 -0.81 2.30
C ALA A 110 11.04 -2.00 2.09
N ARG A 111 10.46 -3.19 1.94
CA ARG A 111 11.18 -4.42 1.59
C ARG A 111 10.88 -4.79 0.15
N SER A 112 11.92 -5.21 -0.58
CA SER A 112 11.81 -5.57 -2.00
C SER A 112 12.07 -7.06 -2.21
N PHE A 113 11.31 -7.69 -3.10
CA PHE A 113 11.34 -9.11 -3.43
C PHE A 113 11.55 -9.25 -4.94
N SER A 114 12.78 -9.57 -5.33
CA SER A 114 13.19 -9.65 -6.75
C SER A 114 12.84 -11.00 -7.35
N TRP A 115 12.36 -11.02 -8.59
CA TRP A 115 12.16 -12.23 -9.41
C TRP A 115 13.19 -12.35 -10.55
N LYS A 116 14.36 -11.71 -10.40
CA LYS A 116 15.45 -11.87 -11.39
C LYS A 116 16.09 -13.26 -11.39
N LYS A 117 16.10 -13.92 -10.23
CA LYS A 117 16.76 -15.21 -10.00
C LYS A 117 15.80 -16.31 -9.56
N VAL A 118 14.51 -15.97 -9.37
CA VAL A 118 13.45 -16.86 -8.91
C VAL A 118 12.21 -16.57 -9.73
N ASP A 119 11.26 -17.50 -9.74
CA ASP A 119 9.99 -17.29 -10.43
C ASP A 119 9.20 -16.08 -9.86
N GLU A 120 8.44 -15.40 -10.73
CA GLU A 120 7.66 -14.23 -10.36
C GLU A 120 6.57 -14.57 -9.32
N ALA A 121 5.98 -15.76 -9.40
CA ALA A 121 5.02 -16.22 -8.41
C ALA A 121 5.67 -16.48 -7.04
N ALA A 122 6.89 -17.02 -7.00
CA ALA A 122 7.65 -17.21 -5.77
C ALA A 122 8.05 -15.87 -5.12
N ALA A 123 8.44 -14.88 -5.91
CA ALA A 123 8.72 -13.53 -5.39
C ALA A 123 7.44 -12.86 -4.86
N TYR A 124 6.31 -13.07 -5.54
CA TYR A 124 5.02 -12.52 -5.11
C TYR A 124 4.51 -13.20 -3.83
N SER A 125 4.61 -14.52 -3.71
CA SER A 125 4.23 -15.25 -2.50
C SER A 125 5.08 -14.84 -1.29
N ALA A 126 6.40 -14.65 -1.47
CA ALA A 126 7.28 -14.14 -0.42
C ALA A 126 6.88 -12.73 0.03
N ALA A 127 6.49 -11.86 -0.91
CA ALA A 127 6.00 -10.53 -0.60
C ALA A 127 4.67 -10.57 0.17
N ILE A 128 3.76 -11.49 -0.17
CA ILE A 128 2.49 -11.70 0.54
C ILE A 128 2.75 -12.19 1.96
N ALA A 129 3.63 -13.20 2.13
CA ALA A 129 3.96 -13.74 3.44
C ALA A 129 4.57 -12.68 4.36
N PHE A 130 5.50 -11.87 3.84
CA PHE A 130 6.06 -10.74 4.58
C PHE A 130 5.01 -9.67 4.90
N ARG A 131 4.10 -9.38 3.96
CA ARG A 131 3.00 -8.44 4.22
C ARG A 131 2.14 -8.95 5.38
N ALA A 132 1.81 -10.23 5.42
CA ALA A 132 1.03 -10.84 6.49
C ALA A 132 1.76 -10.76 7.85
N SER A 133 3.08 -11.00 7.89
CA SER A 133 3.85 -10.87 9.13
C SER A 133 3.89 -9.44 9.66
N VAL A 134 3.99 -8.46 8.77
CA VAL A 134 3.95 -7.04 9.13
C VAL A 134 2.57 -6.61 9.66
N VAL A 135 1.47 -7.10 9.06
CA VAL A 135 0.11 -6.81 9.58
C VAL A 135 -0.02 -7.29 11.02
N ARG A 136 0.39 -8.53 11.29
CA ARG A 136 0.28 -9.15 12.62
C ARG A 136 1.16 -8.44 13.66
N ALA A 137 2.33 -7.95 13.27
CA ALA A 137 3.22 -7.20 14.18
C ALA A 137 2.74 -5.76 14.46
N SER A 138 1.75 -5.27 13.72
CA SER A 138 1.19 -3.92 13.88
C SER A 138 -0.22 -3.93 14.50
N SER A 139 -0.73 -5.10 14.87
CA SER A 139 -2.02 -5.33 15.54
C SER A 139 -1.77 -5.61 17.01
#